data_AF-A0A1Z5J607-F1
#
_entry.id   AF-A0A1Z5J607-F1
#
_cell.length_a   1.000
_cell.length_b   1.000
_cell.length_c   1.000
_cell.angle_alpha   90.00
_cell.angle_beta   90.00
_cell.angle_gamma   90.00
#
_symmetry.space_group_name_H-M   'P 1'
#
loop_
_entity.id
_entity.type
_entity.pdbx_description
1 polymer ?
#
loop_
_entity_poly.entity_id
_entity_poly.type
_entity_poly.pdbx_seq_one_letter_code
_entity_poly.pdbx_strand_id
1 'polypeptide(L)'
;MRYPICCCLFVLLGSWLSIPITVMASFTSKAAPNTNAPALSSLKNSTSLVNATKHSCIKIVETEVWDGSKWQAAQWMDSSGENAVPSPDDTPLPTKASKWISGWKIVVGESKDGWKYTWKRPHQGIRERIWLRYYEIKKISAKNRVKRTKQGSKDAEASSDEIEQTMVVNQGPYFEMPQWMQAVREDFNFKGFGWTFYKSLLRPTSAGVAFRFPITFNFDTFDRNPQLPSCSGSVAVYNNPWCIGLFLTMSFRLEFLQWLARRVAERTVAAVLWVIWILFVRNLGMCFSLLTYPVTHEWKQLAVVPEYVSTLWTRGGVEKPQYRRTVEERLGCSASWRLTQGQGFEFRRSCWHSVAPTLTSLWEESLLGRLFLGDIEPPAWLLRYSGTLGISNAAPTSNEPYFSSNAILSLSGFYFKHRGALRKKSNQVASKKKLVPISRSREIQETDLEFEGEESDVLELS
;
A
#
# COMPACT_ATOMS: atom_id res chain seq x y z
N MET A 1 30.14 11.96 -7.45
CA MET A 1 29.34 12.40 -8.62
C MET A 1 29.42 11.33 -9.71
N ARG A 2 28.39 10.48 -9.88
CA ARG A 2 28.32 9.41 -10.92
C ARG A 2 26.92 9.34 -11.56
N TYR A 3 26.31 10.50 -11.89
CA TYR A 3 24.92 10.58 -12.38
C TYR A 3 24.68 10.96 -13.87
N PRO A 4 25.66 11.21 -14.77
CA PRO A 4 25.34 11.73 -16.10
C PRO A 4 24.64 10.70 -17.01
N ILE A 5 24.80 9.40 -16.77
CA ILE A 5 24.31 8.33 -17.67
C ILE A 5 22.78 8.16 -17.59
N CYS A 6 22.16 8.39 -16.42
CA CYS A 6 20.70 8.22 -16.27
C CYS A 6 19.89 9.38 -16.90
N CYS A 7 20.45 10.59 -16.98
CA CYS A 7 19.77 11.73 -17.61
C CYS A 7 19.62 11.57 -19.13
N CYS A 8 20.63 11.00 -19.82
CA CYS A 8 20.60 10.84 -21.28
C CYS A 8 19.52 9.85 -21.75
N LEU A 9 19.24 8.80 -20.97
CA LEU A 9 18.24 7.78 -21.31
C LEU A 9 16.79 8.32 -21.24
N PHE A 10 16.54 9.30 -20.38
CA PHE A 10 15.23 9.97 -20.26
C PHE A 10 14.96 10.99 -21.38
N VAL A 11 15.99 11.66 -21.89
CA VAL A 11 15.84 12.60 -23.03
C VAL A 11 15.45 11.85 -24.32
N LEU A 12 15.95 10.63 -24.51
CA LEU A 12 15.60 9.77 -25.64
C LEU A 12 14.17 9.22 -25.58
N LEU A 13 13.66 8.88 -24.39
CA LEU A 13 12.26 8.47 -24.22
C LEU A 13 11.27 9.64 -24.34
N GLY A 14 11.66 10.85 -23.91
CA GLY A 14 10.84 12.06 -24.05
C GLY A 14 10.71 12.57 -25.48
N SER A 15 11.64 12.23 -26.38
CA SER A 15 11.61 12.67 -27.79
C SER A 15 10.63 11.84 -28.64
N TRP A 16 10.37 10.57 -28.29
CA TRP A 16 9.42 9.69 -28.99
C TRP A 16 7.94 10.03 -28.76
N LEU A 17 7.60 10.80 -27.73
CA LEU A 17 6.22 11.25 -27.43
C LEU A 17 5.83 12.56 -28.12
N SER A 18 6.66 13.08 -29.02
CA SER A 18 6.40 14.32 -29.77
C SER A 18 5.48 14.06 -30.97
N ILE A 19 4.25 13.60 -30.72
CA ILE A 19 3.18 13.67 -31.74
C ILE A 19 2.66 15.11 -31.73
N PRO A 20 2.76 15.88 -32.83
CA PRO A 20 2.16 17.20 -32.89
C PRO A 20 0.64 17.06 -32.88
N ILE A 21 0.01 17.40 -31.76
CA ILE A 21 -1.44 17.57 -31.69
C ILE A 21 -1.75 18.95 -32.26
N THR A 22 -2.11 19.00 -33.55
CA THR A 22 -2.62 20.21 -34.19
C THR A 22 -4.02 20.51 -33.63
N VAL A 23 -4.10 21.36 -32.61
CA VAL A 23 -5.38 21.87 -32.11
C VAL A 23 -5.84 23.01 -33.01
N MET A 24 -6.74 22.71 -33.97
CA MET A 24 -7.51 23.74 -34.65
C MET A 24 -8.59 24.27 -33.70
N ALA A 25 -8.33 25.40 -33.04
CA ALA A 25 -9.36 26.15 -32.34
C ALA A 25 -10.00 27.17 -33.30
N SER A 26 -11.18 26.84 -33.83
CA SER A 26 -12.07 27.81 -34.47
C SER A 26 -12.93 28.46 -33.39
N PHE A 27 -12.66 29.73 -33.08
CA PHE A 27 -13.53 30.55 -32.24
C PHE A 27 -14.63 31.16 -33.10
N THR A 28 -15.88 30.80 -32.82
CA THR A 28 -17.04 31.64 -33.17
C THR A 28 -17.77 31.98 -31.88
N SER A 29 -17.69 33.25 -31.50
CA SER A 29 -18.43 33.81 -30.38
C SER A 29 -19.90 34.00 -30.77
N LYS A 30 -20.85 33.53 -29.96
CA LYS A 30 -22.19 34.09 -29.93
C LYS A 30 -22.84 33.93 -28.55
N ALA A 31 -23.13 35.11 -27.98
CA ALA A 31 -24.21 35.50 -27.09
C ALA A 31 -24.72 34.53 -26.01
N ALA A 32 -24.69 35.04 -24.77
CA ALA A 32 -25.40 34.54 -23.61
C ALA A 32 -26.94 34.51 -23.79
N PRO A 33 -27.62 33.71 -22.96
CA PRO A 33 -28.72 34.28 -22.20
C PRO A 33 -28.75 33.88 -20.71
N ASN A 34 -29.17 34.86 -19.91
CA ASN A 34 -29.71 34.78 -18.56
C ASN A 34 -30.65 33.59 -18.36
N THR A 35 -30.49 32.87 -17.24
CA THR A 35 -31.63 32.23 -16.56
C THR A 35 -31.41 32.19 -15.04
N ASN A 36 -32.39 32.75 -14.33
CA ASN A 36 -32.56 32.70 -12.89
C ASN A 36 -32.94 31.27 -12.45
N ALA A 37 -32.38 30.79 -11.34
CA ALA A 37 -32.88 29.60 -10.64
C ALA A 37 -33.01 29.89 -9.13
N PRO A 38 -34.12 29.48 -8.48
CA PRO A 38 -34.43 29.84 -7.11
C PRO A 38 -33.85 28.85 -6.09
N ALA A 39 -33.60 29.38 -4.88
CA ALA A 39 -33.19 28.64 -3.70
C ALA A 39 -34.34 27.75 -3.17
N LEU A 40 -34.02 26.50 -2.80
CA LEU A 40 -34.95 25.55 -2.20
C LEU A 40 -34.56 25.25 -0.76
N SER A 41 -35.51 25.54 0.13
CA SER A 41 -35.44 25.51 1.58
C SER A 41 -35.78 24.15 2.19
N SER A 42 -35.08 23.85 3.29
CA SER A 42 -35.48 23.09 4.50
C SER A 42 -36.57 22.01 4.42
N LEU A 43 -36.23 20.79 4.84
CA LEU A 43 -37.20 19.80 5.33
C LEU A 43 -36.89 19.38 6.77
N LYS A 44 -37.89 19.53 7.65
CA LYS A 44 -37.90 19.13 9.06
C LYS A 44 -38.51 17.73 9.23
N ASN A 45 -37.89 16.96 10.13
CA ASN A 45 -38.40 15.97 11.10
C ASN A 45 -39.46 14.91 10.72
N SER A 46 -39.14 13.65 11.02
CA SER A 46 -40.05 12.72 11.71
C SER A 46 -39.25 11.65 12.48
N THR A 47 -39.53 11.48 13.77
CA THR A 47 -38.94 10.46 14.65
C THR A 47 -40.04 9.49 15.08
N SER A 48 -39.97 8.24 14.65
CA SER A 48 -40.83 7.15 15.12
C SER A 48 -40.06 6.27 16.11
N LEU A 49 -40.69 6.00 17.25
CA LEU A 49 -40.15 5.21 18.36
C LEU A 49 -40.36 3.71 18.04
N VAL A 50 -39.31 3.04 17.54
CA VAL A 50 -39.34 1.60 17.26
C VAL A 50 -38.63 0.85 18.39
N ASN A 51 -39.37 -0.03 19.07
CA ASN A 51 -38.83 -0.98 20.05
C ASN A 51 -37.85 -1.95 19.35
N ALA A 52 -36.55 -1.67 19.43
CA ALA A 52 -35.53 -2.49 18.81
C ALA A 52 -35.39 -3.86 19.52
N THR A 53 -35.88 -4.91 18.88
CA THR A 53 -35.52 -6.31 19.16
C THR A 53 -34.04 -6.52 18.80
N LYS A 54 -33.23 -7.00 19.74
CA LYS A 54 -31.79 -7.22 19.50
C LYS A 54 -31.63 -8.53 18.74
N HIS A 55 -31.29 -8.43 17.45
CA HIS A 55 -30.92 -9.58 16.63
C HIS A 55 -29.46 -9.96 16.91
N SER A 56 -29.19 -11.25 17.08
CA SER A 56 -27.84 -11.79 17.23
C SER A 56 -27.53 -12.73 16.06
N CYS A 57 -26.25 -12.85 15.70
CA CYS A 57 -25.80 -13.62 14.54
C CYS A 57 -24.76 -14.65 14.97
N ILE A 58 -24.87 -15.87 14.45
CA ILE A 58 -23.82 -16.90 14.53
C ILE A 58 -23.06 -16.91 13.22
N LYS A 59 -21.73 -16.95 13.33
CA LYS A 59 -20.81 -17.08 12.20
C LYS A 59 -20.06 -18.41 12.32
N ILE A 60 -20.16 -19.24 11.28
CA ILE A 60 -19.40 -20.48 11.13
C ILE A 60 -18.56 -20.36 9.85
N VAL A 61 -17.34 -20.90 9.89
CA VAL A 61 -16.42 -20.96 8.76
C VAL A 61 -16.32 -22.40 8.29
N GLU A 62 -16.66 -22.64 7.03
CA GLU A 62 -16.48 -23.91 6.33
C GLU A 62 -15.10 -23.87 5.65
N THR A 63 -14.22 -24.80 5.99
CA THR A 63 -12.86 -24.87 5.42
C THR A 63 -12.64 -26.23 4.78
N GLU A 64 -12.20 -26.22 3.53
CA GLU A 64 -11.77 -27.41 2.81
C GLU A 64 -10.31 -27.29 2.40
N VAL A 65 -9.59 -28.40 2.46
CA VAL A 65 -8.17 -28.49 2.11
C VAL A 65 -8.03 -29.35 0.86
N TRP A 66 -7.25 -28.86 -0.11
CA TRP A 66 -6.91 -29.59 -1.32
C TRP A 66 -5.79 -30.59 -1.02
N ASP A 67 -6.03 -31.87 -1.28
CA ASP A 67 -5.05 -32.94 -1.05
C ASP A 67 -4.10 -33.18 -2.23
N GLY A 68 -4.26 -32.43 -3.32
CA GLY A 68 -3.55 -32.61 -4.59
C GLY A 68 -4.43 -33.19 -5.70
N SER A 69 -5.53 -33.86 -5.34
CA SER A 69 -6.44 -34.54 -6.27
C SER A 69 -7.91 -34.12 -6.12
N LYS A 70 -8.37 -33.90 -4.88
CA LYS A 70 -9.73 -33.49 -4.54
C LYS A 70 -9.74 -32.62 -3.30
N TRP A 71 -10.86 -31.93 -3.09
CA TRP A 71 -11.10 -31.24 -1.83
C TRP A 71 -11.51 -32.25 -0.76
N GLN A 72 -10.86 -32.20 0.39
CA GLN A 72 -11.22 -33.00 1.55
C GLN A 72 -12.52 -32.49 2.19
N ALA A 73 -13.18 -33.37 2.96
CA ALA A 73 -14.42 -33.05 3.65
C ALA A 73 -14.29 -31.76 4.49
N ALA A 74 -15.33 -30.94 4.46
CA ALA A 74 -15.35 -29.65 5.13
C ALA A 74 -15.12 -29.79 6.64
N GLN A 75 -14.21 -28.97 7.16
CA GLN A 75 -14.03 -28.72 8.58
C GLN A 75 -14.79 -27.44 8.93
N TRP A 76 -15.63 -27.51 9.96
CA TRP A 76 -16.45 -26.40 10.42
C TRP A 76 -15.82 -25.78 11.65
N MET A 77 -15.53 -24.50 11.60
CA MET A 77 -14.86 -23.76 12.67
C MET A 77 -15.68 -22.56 13.11
N ASP A 78 -15.47 -22.15 14.36
CA ASP A 78 -16.02 -20.89 14.86
C ASP A 78 -15.35 -19.66 14.23
N SER A 79 -15.85 -18.47 14.57
CA SER A 79 -15.31 -17.22 14.05
C SER A 79 -13.85 -16.95 14.42
N SER A 80 -13.32 -17.60 15.46
CA SER A 80 -11.92 -17.53 15.85
C SER A 80 -11.02 -18.49 15.07
N GLY A 81 -11.59 -19.51 14.42
CA GLY A 81 -10.83 -20.55 13.73
C GLY A 81 -10.12 -21.52 14.68
N GLU A 82 -10.53 -21.55 15.95
CA GLU A 82 -9.85 -22.34 17.00
C GLU A 82 -10.65 -23.57 17.42
N ASN A 83 -11.98 -23.49 17.42
CA ASN A 83 -12.84 -24.58 17.87
C ASN A 83 -13.60 -25.19 16.70
N ALA A 84 -13.60 -26.53 16.64
CA ALA A 84 -14.47 -27.27 15.75
C ALA A 84 -15.93 -27.10 16.20
N VAL A 85 -16.81 -26.78 15.25
CA VAL A 85 -18.25 -26.57 15.45
C VAL A 85 -19.00 -27.65 14.66
N PRO A 86 -20.19 -28.09 15.10
CA PRO A 86 -21.06 -28.92 14.26
C PRO A 86 -21.39 -28.25 12.91
N SER A 87 -21.83 -29.07 11.96
CA SER A 87 -22.37 -28.60 10.68
C SER A 87 -23.48 -27.56 10.90
N PRO A 88 -23.71 -26.62 9.96
CA PRO A 88 -24.80 -25.65 10.03
C PRO A 88 -26.16 -26.29 10.37
N ASP A 89 -26.46 -27.46 9.81
CA ASP A 89 -27.73 -28.15 10.05
C ASP A 89 -27.86 -28.72 11.47
N ASP A 90 -26.73 -29.03 12.10
CA ASP A 90 -26.64 -29.61 13.44
C ASP A 90 -26.37 -28.56 14.54
N THR A 91 -26.24 -27.28 14.16
CA THR A 91 -25.88 -26.22 15.10
C THR A 91 -27.04 -25.95 16.08
N PRO A 92 -26.87 -26.22 17.39
CA PRO A 92 -27.93 -26.00 18.37
C PRO A 92 -28.18 -24.50 18.59
N LEU A 93 -29.38 -24.17 19.04
CA LEU A 93 -29.69 -22.82 19.51
C LEU A 93 -28.78 -22.47 20.70
N PRO A 94 -28.20 -21.25 20.75
CA PRO A 94 -27.31 -20.85 21.85
C PRO A 94 -27.97 -20.94 23.22
N THR A 95 -29.28 -20.68 23.29
CA THR A 95 -30.07 -20.76 24.52
C THR A 95 -31.45 -21.34 24.25
N LYS A 96 -32.09 -21.94 25.26
CA LYS A 96 -33.50 -22.38 25.16
C LYS A 96 -34.48 -21.23 24.91
N ALA A 97 -34.07 -19.99 25.18
CA ALA A 97 -34.89 -18.78 25.01
C ALA A 97 -34.73 -18.11 23.64
N SER A 98 -33.85 -18.62 22.77
CA SER A 98 -33.66 -18.07 21.42
C SER A 98 -34.51 -18.77 20.37
N LYS A 99 -34.90 -18.04 19.33
CA LYS A 99 -35.57 -18.57 18.14
C LYS A 99 -34.80 -18.16 16.89
N TRP A 100 -34.57 -19.09 15.97
CA TRP A 100 -34.01 -18.77 14.66
C TRP A 100 -34.96 -17.86 13.87
N ILE A 101 -34.43 -16.78 13.30
CA ILE A 101 -35.18 -15.83 12.49
C ILE A 101 -34.97 -16.12 11.00
N SER A 102 -33.80 -16.63 10.64
CA SER A 102 -33.44 -16.93 9.26
C SER A 102 -32.92 -18.36 9.09
N GLY A 103 -32.96 -18.85 7.85
CA GLY A 103 -32.08 -19.92 7.40
C GLY A 103 -30.62 -19.47 7.37
N TRP A 104 -29.73 -20.42 7.13
CA TRP A 104 -28.31 -20.14 6.89
C TRP A 104 -28.14 -19.36 5.59
N LYS A 105 -27.25 -18.36 5.61
CA LYS A 105 -26.87 -17.55 4.46
C LYS A 105 -25.37 -17.64 4.25
N ILE A 106 -24.96 -17.85 3.02
CA ILE A 106 -23.56 -17.81 2.62
C ILE A 106 -23.17 -16.35 2.37
N VAL A 107 -22.04 -15.92 2.93
CA VAL A 107 -21.47 -14.60 2.62
C VAL A 107 -20.77 -14.71 1.27
N VAL A 108 -21.40 -14.17 0.24
CA VAL A 108 -20.82 -14.09 -1.10
C VAL A 108 -19.83 -12.92 -1.11
N GLY A 109 -18.53 -13.24 -1.18
CA GLY A 109 -17.45 -12.28 -1.32
C GLY A 109 -16.96 -12.20 -2.76
N GLU A 110 -15.67 -12.50 -2.97
CA GLU A 110 -15.01 -12.42 -4.29
C GLU A 110 -15.51 -13.46 -5.30
N SER A 111 -16.04 -14.60 -4.85
CA SER A 111 -16.62 -15.63 -5.73
C SER A 111 -18.13 -15.71 -5.56
N LYS A 112 -18.84 -16.00 -6.66
CA LYS A 112 -20.31 -16.20 -6.67
C LYS A 112 -20.76 -17.30 -5.71
N ASP A 113 -19.88 -18.24 -5.44
CA ASP A 113 -20.13 -19.44 -4.64
C ASP A 113 -19.78 -19.22 -3.15
N GLY A 114 -19.29 -18.03 -2.79
CA GLY A 114 -18.89 -17.63 -1.44
C GLY A 114 -17.56 -18.22 -0.95
N TRP A 115 -16.83 -18.94 -1.80
CA TRP A 115 -15.50 -19.48 -1.48
C TRP A 115 -14.40 -18.43 -1.59
N LYS A 116 -13.50 -18.42 -0.62
CA LYS A 116 -12.25 -17.66 -0.62
C LYS A 116 -11.08 -18.64 -0.69
N TYR A 117 -10.26 -18.55 -1.74
CA TYR A 117 -9.15 -19.48 -1.98
C TYR A 117 -7.82 -18.90 -1.49
N THR A 118 -7.09 -19.68 -0.69
CA THR A 118 -5.76 -19.34 -0.17
C THR A 118 -4.78 -20.45 -0.52
N TRP A 119 -3.72 -20.13 -1.27
CA TRP A 119 -2.66 -21.08 -1.63
C TRP A 119 -1.44 -20.87 -0.73
N LYS A 120 -1.10 -21.86 0.11
CA LYS A 120 0.06 -21.76 1.02
C LYS A 120 1.35 -22.33 0.42
N ARG A 121 1.25 -23.28 -0.52
CA ARG A 121 2.35 -23.96 -1.24
C ARG A 121 1.84 -24.45 -2.60
N PRO A 122 2.70 -24.79 -3.59
CA PRO A 122 2.29 -25.21 -4.93
C PRO A 122 1.28 -26.38 -4.99
N HIS A 123 1.12 -27.13 -3.90
CA HIS A 123 0.22 -28.30 -3.84
C HIS A 123 -0.79 -28.26 -2.68
N GLN A 124 -0.89 -27.15 -1.92
CA GLN A 124 -1.84 -27.01 -0.81
C GLN A 124 -2.70 -25.75 -0.99
N GLY A 125 -3.86 -25.96 -1.61
CA GLY A 125 -4.95 -24.99 -1.65
C GLY A 125 -5.86 -25.16 -0.43
N ILE A 126 -6.28 -24.06 0.17
CA ILE A 126 -7.31 -24.02 1.21
C ILE A 126 -8.43 -23.16 0.64
N ARG A 127 -9.69 -23.60 0.76
CA ARG A 127 -10.85 -22.75 0.47
C ARG A 127 -11.71 -22.59 1.71
N GLU A 128 -12.17 -21.37 1.94
CA GLU A 128 -12.96 -21.00 3.11
C GLU A 128 -14.28 -20.37 2.66
N ARG A 129 -15.40 -20.73 3.29
CA ARG A 129 -16.72 -20.13 3.06
C ARG A 129 -17.35 -19.75 4.39
N ILE A 130 -17.94 -18.56 4.46
CA ILE A 130 -18.54 -18.05 5.70
C ILE A 130 -20.06 -18.24 5.66
N TRP A 131 -20.59 -18.84 6.72
CA TRP A 131 -22.02 -19.07 6.93
C TRP A 131 -22.53 -18.21 8.08
N LEU A 132 -23.63 -17.51 7.85
CA LEU A 132 -24.29 -16.64 8.83
C LEU A 132 -25.73 -17.08 9.08
N ARG A 133 -26.17 -17.04 10.34
CA ARG A 133 -27.57 -17.25 10.71
C ARG A 133 -27.98 -16.35 11.86
N TYR A 134 -29.16 -15.75 11.74
CA TYR A 134 -29.68 -14.81 12.71
C TYR A 134 -30.68 -15.49 13.66
N TYR A 135 -30.56 -15.17 14.95
CA TYR A 135 -31.48 -15.60 15.99
C TYR A 135 -31.93 -14.41 16.84
N GLU A 136 -33.13 -14.54 17.40
CA GLU A 136 -33.68 -13.58 18.35
C GLU A 136 -33.55 -14.15 19.74
N ILE A 137 -33.04 -13.35 20.68
CA ILE A 137 -33.09 -13.68 22.10
C ILE A 137 -34.37 -13.06 22.65
N LYS A 138 -35.35 -13.90 23.02
CA LYS A 138 -36.51 -13.38 23.75
C LYS A 138 -36.00 -12.78 25.05
N LYS A 139 -36.14 -11.46 25.21
CA LYS A 139 -35.90 -10.82 26.50
C LYS A 139 -36.83 -11.51 27.50
N ILE A 140 -36.25 -12.32 28.39
CA ILE A 140 -36.95 -12.78 29.57
C ILE A 140 -37.19 -11.49 30.34
N SER A 141 -38.38 -10.91 30.16
CA SER A 141 -38.83 -9.79 30.95
C SER A 141 -38.87 -10.31 32.36
N ALA A 142 -37.78 -10.06 33.10
CA ALA A 142 -37.72 -10.29 34.53
C ALA A 142 -38.73 -9.32 35.13
N LYS A 143 -39.99 -9.73 35.16
CA LYS A 143 -41.07 -9.13 35.94
C LYS A 143 -40.80 -9.39 37.42
N ASN A 144 -39.61 -9.01 37.90
CA ASN A 144 -39.32 -8.94 39.31
C ASN A 144 -39.88 -7.60 39.81
N ARG A 145 -41.10 -7.71 40.30
CA ARG A 145 -41.80 -6.76 41.16
C ARG A 145 -40.99 -6.57 42.45
N VAL A 146 -39.93 -5.77 42.40
CA VAL A 146 -39.18 -5.32 43.59
C VAL A 146 -39.65 -3.90 43.92
N LYS A 147 -40.36 -3.79 45.04
CA LYS A 147 -40.74 -2.51 45.65
C LYS A 147 -39.46 -1.71 45.95
N ARG A 148 -39.45 -0.48 45.45
CA ARG A 148 -38.50 0.59 45.77
C ARG A 148 -38.19 0.64 47.28
N THR A 149 -36.93 0.48 47.62
CA THR A 149 -36.35 1.12 48.81
C THR A 149 -35.22 2.04 48.34
N LYS A 150 -35.23 3.26 48.86
CA LYS A 150 -34.56 4.44 48.32
C LYS A 150 -33.25 4.65 49.09
N GLN A 151 -32.11 4.34 48.47
CA GLN A 151 -30.75 4.71 48.90
C GLN A 151 -29.85 4.39 47.70
N GLY A 152 -28.98 5.25 47.18
CA GLY A 152 -28.29 6.38 47.77
C GLY A 152 -26.79 6.17 47.62
N SER A 153 -26.26 6.16 46.39
CA SER A 153 -24.83 6.29 46.05
C SER A 153 -24.73 6.40 44.51
N LYS A 154 -24.35 7.55 43.93
CA LYS A 154 -22.98 8.03 43.68
C LYS A 154 -22.07 6.98 43.00
N ASP A 155 -21.64 7.41 41.81
CA ASP A 155 -20.48 6.99 41.02
C ASP A 155 -20.61 5.66 40.25
N ALA A 156 -21.00 5.77 38.98
CA ALA A 156 -20.70 4.78 37.94
C ALA A 156 -20.68 5.45 36.56
N GLU A 157 -19.51 5.42 35.94
CA GLU A 157 -19.20 5.83 34.57
C GLU A 157 -20.23 5.31 33.56
N ALA A 158 -20.80 6.26 32.80
CA ALA A 158 -21.62 5.96 31.64
C ALA A 158 -20.71 5.55 30.47
N SER A 159 -20.47 4.25 30.33
CA SER A 159 -20.01 3.68 29.05
C SER A 159 -21.16 3.76 28.05
N SER A 160 -21.13 4.78 27.20
CA SER A 160 -22.00 4.92 26.05
C SER A 160 -21.64 3.84 25.02
N ASP A 161 -22.28 2.68 25.12
CA ASP A 161 -22.37 1.70 24.05
C ASP A 161 -23.19 2.32 22.90
N GLU A 162 -22.48 2.88 21.91
CA GLU A 162 -23.06 3.30 20.64
C GLU A 162 -23.65 2.07 19.93
N ILE A 163 -24.99 1.95 20.02
CA ILE A 163 -25.76 0.99 19.24
C ILE A 163 -25.78 1.51 17.80
N GLU A 164 -24.88 1.00 16.95
CA GLU A 164 -24.97 1.14 15.49
C GLU A 164 -26.27 0.48 15.00
N GLN A 165 -27.35 1.25 14.95
CA GLN A 165 -28.56 0.90 14.21
C GLN A 165 -28.23 0.90 12.71
N THR A 166 -27.97 -0.28 12.16
CA THR A 166 -27.90 -0.50 10.72
C THR A 166 -29.31 -0.38 10.14
N MET A 167 -29.68 0.85 9.74
CA MET A 167 -30.89 1.08 8.96
C MET A 167 -30.76 0.31 7.64
N VAL A 168 -31.65 -0.65 7.43
CA VAL A 168 -31.84 -1.33 6.14
C VAL A 168 -32.49 -0.32 5.20
N VAL A 169 -31.65 0.44 4.49
CA VAL A 169 -32.07 1.36 3.43
C VAL A 169 -32.64 0.50 2.30
N ASN A 170 -33.95 0.60 2.06
CA ASN A 170 -34.58 0.07 0.85
C ASN A 170 -33.97 0.77 -0.36
N GLN A 171 -32.98 0.11 -0.97
CA GLN A 171 -32.35 0.58 -2.18
C GLN A 171 -33.35 0.41 -3.33
N GLY A 172 -33.78 1.54 -3.92
CA GLY A 172 -34.57 1.54 -5.15
C GLY A 172 -33.81 0.91 -6.32
N PRO A 173 -34.37 0.94 -7.55
CA PRO A 173 -33.73 0.38 -8.74
C PRO A 173 -32.49 1.21 -9.10
N TYR A 174 -31.38 0.96 -8.42
CA TYR A 174 -30.08 1.49 -8.80
C TYR A 174 -29.65 0.79 -10.07
N PHE A 175 -29.33 1.57 -11.10
CA PHE A 175 -28.55 1.08 -12.22
C PHE A 175 -27.30 0.39 -11.66
N GLU A 176 -27.19 -0.92 -11.88
CA GLU A 176 -26.00 -1.67 -11.50
C GLU A 176 -24.81 -1.06 -12.23
N MET A 177 -23.95 -0.36 -11.46
CA MET A 177 -22.72 0.19 -12.00
C MET A 177 -21.88 -0.98 -12.53
N PRO A 178 -21.30 -0.90 -13.75
CA PRO A 178 -20.40 -1.91 -14.26
C PRO A 178 -19.29 -2.24 -13.26
N GLN A 179 -18.86 -3.51 -13.18
CA GLN A 179 -17.88 -3.97 -12.18
C GLN A 179 -16.58 -3.14 -12.16
N TRP A 180 -16.10 -2.67 -13.32
CA TRP A 180 -14.93 -1.81 -13.39
C TRP A 180 -15.16 -0.43 -12.77
N MET A 181 -16.37 0.12 -12.89
CA MET A 181 -16.74 1.39 -12.26
C MET A 181 -16.89 1.21 -10.74
N GLN A 182 -17.44 0.07 -10.29
CA GLN A 182 -17.47 -0.26 -8.86
C GLN A 182 -16.06 -0.39 -8.31
N ALA A 183 -15.17 -1.10 -8.99
CA ALA A 183 -13.76 -1.21 -8.63
C ALA A 183 -13.10 0.16 -8.55
N VAL A 184 -13.27 1.04 -9.56
CA VAL A 184 -12.75 2.42 -9.51
C VAL A 184 -13.30 3.21 -8.33
N ARG A 185 -14.60 3.09 -8.05
CA ARG A 185 -15.25 3.78 -6.93
C ARG A 185 -14.75 3.28 -5.57
N GLU A 186 -14.56 1.97 -5.44
CA GLU A 186 -14.07 1.33 -4.22
C GLU A 186 -12.59 1.60 -3.98
N ASP A 187 -11.79 1.68 -5.05
CA ASP A 187 -10.36 2.02 -4.97
C ASP A 187 -10.14 3.53 -4.73
N PHE A 188 -11.11 4.39 -5.03
CA PHE A 188 -10.97 5.85 -4.97
C PHE A 188 -11.04 6.38 -3.54
N ASN A 189 -9.90 6.85 -3.06
CA ASN A 189 -9.72 7.57 -1.81
C ASN A 189 -9.49 9.06 -2.09
N PHE A 190 -10.08 9.98 -1.32
CA PHE A 190 -9.83 11.43 -1.43
C PHE A 190 -8.45 11.85 -0.85
N LYS A 191 -7.41 11.05 -1.07
CA LYS A 191 -6.06 11.25 -0.52
C LYS A 191 -5.22 12.14 -1.42
N GLY A 192 -4.64 13.20 -0.87
CA GLY A 192 -3.61 14.01 -1.55
C GLY A 192 -4.13 15.24 -2.30
N PHE A 193 -5.43 15.54 -2.21
CA PHE A 193 -5.91 16.88 -2.51
C PHE A 193 -5.28 17.86 -1.53
N GLY A 194 -4.90 19.04 -2.01
CA GLY A 194 -4.27 20.01 -1.14
C GLY A 194 -3.98 21.34 -1.81
N TRP A 195 -3.65 22.31 -0.96
CA TRP A 195 -3.24 23.64 -1.37
C TRP A 195 -1.73 23.76 -1.19
N THR A 196 -1.05 24.30 -2.19
CA THR A 196 0.37 24.66 -2.11
C THR A 196 0.49 26.15 -2.23
N PHE A 197 1.10 26.78 -1.23
CA PHE A 197 1.37 28.20 -1.23
C PHE A 197 2.80 28.44 -1.71
N TYR A 198 2.95 29.33 -2.68
CA TYR A 198 4.23 29.71 -3.26
C TYR A 198 4.55 31.12 -2.82
N LYS A 199 5.79 31.32 -2.33
CA LYS A 199 6.33 32.63 -2.02
C LYS A 199 7.70 32.75 -2.66
N SER A 200 7.92 33.79 -3.44
CA SER A 200 9.26 34.10 -3.94
C SER A 200 10.05 34.83 -2.86
N LEU A 201 11.27 34.35 -2.57
CA LEU A 201 12.23 35.06 -1.72
C LEU A 201 12.90 36.22 -2.49
N LEU A 202 13.03 36.09 -3.82
CA LEU A 202 13.65 37.11 -4.67
C LEU A 202 12.69 38.27 -4.97
N ARG A 203 11.40 37.98 -5.09
CA ARG A 203 10.35 38.98 -5.36
C ARG A 203 9.35 38.98 -4.21
N PRO A 204 9.50 39.88 -3.21
CA PRO A 204 8.61 39.94 -2.07
C PRO A 204 7.14 40.17 -2.42
N THR A 205 6.85 40.77 -3.57
CA THR A 205 5.48 40.98 -4.06
C THR A 205 4.89 39.75 -4.76
N SER A 206 5.72 38.78 -5.15
CA SER A 206 5.28 37.58 -5.84
C SER A 206 4.84 36.52 -4.85
N ALA A 207 3.59 36.08 -5.00
CA ALA A 207 2.98 35.00 -4.25
C ALA A 207 2.10 34.19 -5.20
N GLY A 208 1.82 32.94 -4.86
CA GLY A 208 0.91 32.12 -5.63
C GLY A 208 0.29 31.03 -4.79
N VAL A 209 -0.76 30.45 -5.32
CA VAL A 209 -1.47 29.32 -4.73
C VAL A 209 -1.72 28.30 -5.83
N ALA A 210 -1.47 27.03 -5.54
CA ALA A 210 -1.88 25.93 -6.41
C ALA A 210 -2.78 24.96 -5.68
N PHE A 211 -3.90 24.63 -6.31
CA PHE A 211 -4.74 23.51 -5.94
C PHE A 211 -4.21 22.25 -6.61
N ARG A 212 -3.79 21.27 -5.83
CA ARG A 212 -3.32 19.96 -6.30
C ARG A 212 -4.47 18.97 -6.26
N PHE A 213 -4.63 18.25 -7.37
CA PHE A 213 -5.52 17.12 -7.47
C PHE A 213 -4.71 15.89 -7.88
N PRO A 214 -4.57 14.88 -7.00
CA PRO A 214 -3.87 13.67 -7.33
C PRO A 214 -4.67 12.86 -8.34
N ILE A 215 -3.99 12.37 -9.38
CA ILE A 215 -4.63 11.52 -10.39
C ILE A 215 -4.47 10.06 -9.96
N THR A 216 -3.27 9.68 -9.52
CA THR A 216 -2.93 8.28 -9.19
C THR A 216 -2.99 7.95 -7.71
N PHE A 217 -2.70 8.89 -6.80
CA PHE A 217 -2.73 8.64 -5.35
C PHE A 217 -4.11 8.34 -4.79
N ASN A 218 -5.16 8.63 -5.55
CA ASN A 218 -6.51 8.29 -5.12
C ASN A 218 -6.80 6.80 -5.27
N PHE A 219 -5.98 6.00 -5.96
CA PHE A 219 -6.25 4.57 -6.13
C PHE A 219 -5.53 3.74 -5.06
N ASP A 220 -6.24 2.88 -4.34
CA ASP A 220 -5.65 1.91 -3.41
C ASP A 220 -4.68 0.94 -4.11
N THR A 221 -4.87 0.69 -5.40
CA THR A 221 -3.90 0.00 -6.25
C THR A 221 -2.52 0.66 -6.21
N PHE A 222 -2.44 1.98 -6.11
CA PHE A 222 -1.17 2.70 -5.98
C PHE A 222 -0.50 2.45 -4.63
N ASP A 223 -1.27 2.44 -3.54
CA ASP A 223 -0.76 2.14 -2.19
C ASP A 223 -0.18 0.71 -2.11
N ARG A 224 -0.74 -0.23 -2.87
CA ARG A 224 -0.24 -1.62 -2.99
C ARG A 224 0.95 -1.74 -3.94
N ASN A 225 1.13 -0.80 -4.86
CA ASN A 225 2.13 -0.84 -5.92
C ASN A 225 2.95 0.46 -5.96
N PRO A 226 3.84 0.70 -4.97
CA PRO A 226 4.66 1.91 -4.89
C PRO A 226 5.65 2.10 -6.06
N GLN A 227 5.78 1.10 -6.93
CA GLN A 227 6.53 1.17 -8.17
C GLN A 227 5.85 1.98 -9.28
N LEU A 228 4.53 2.19 -9.19
CA LEU A 228 3.80 2.91 -10.21
C LEU A 228 4.18 4.40 -10.22
N PRO A 229 4.15 5.06 -11.39
CA PRO A 229 4.35 6.50 -11.46
C PRO A 229 3.26 7.24 -10.71
N SER A 230 3.67 8.18 -9.86
CA SER A 230 2.78 9.13 -9.23
C SER A 230 2.47 10.25 -10.22
N CYS A 231 1.29 10.22 -10.83
CA CYS A 231 0.72 11.32 -11.60
C CYS A 231 -0.17 12.22 -10.73
N SER A 232 0.03 13.53 -10.85
CA SER A 232 -0.75 14.56 -10.17
C SER A 232 -0.98 15.74 -11.11
N GLY A 233 -2.15 16.36 -11.00
CA GLY A 233 -2.44 17.62 -11.65
C GLY A 233 -2.46 18.76 -10.64
N SER A 234 -2.22 19.98 -11.09
CA SER A 234 -2.49 21.16 -10.28
C SER A 234 -2.90 22.36 -11.11
N VAL A 235 -3.75 23.20 -10.54
CA VAL A 235 -4.11 24.51 -11.07
C VAL A 235 -3.47 25.53 -10.16
N ALA A 236 -2.61 26.39 -10.70
CA ALA A 236 -1.94 27.44 -9.93
C ALA A 236 -2.31 28.83 -10.44
N VAL A 237 -2.39 29.76 -9.52
CA VAL A 237 -2.53 31.19 -9.78
C VAL A 237 -1.39 31.91 -9.07
N TYR A 238 -0.60 32.67 -9.81
CA TYR A 238 0.50 33.48 -9.32
C TYR A 238 0.19 34.96 -9.49
N ASN A 239 0.66 35.77 -8.54
CA ASN A 239 0.57 37.22 -8.57
C ASN A 239 1.92 37.83 -8.97
N ASN A 240 1.84 38.81 -9.87
CA ASN A 240 2.89 39.68 -10.38
C ASN A 240 4.13 38.98 -11.02
N PRO A 241 4.14 38.79 -12.36
CA PRO A 241 3.01 39.01 -13.26
C PRO A 241 1.88 38.03 -12.97
N TRP A 242 0.63 38.43 -13.24
CA TRP A 242 -0.49 37.51 -13.05
C TRP A 242 -0.35 36.33 -14.02
N CYS A 243 -0.40 35.11 -13.48
CA CYS A 243 -0.21 33.89 -14.26
C CYS A 243 -1.16 32.81 -13.76
N ILE A 244 -1.96 32.22 -14.65
CA ILE A 244 -2.69 30.98 -14.36
C ILE A 244 -1.96 29.84 -15.05
N GLY A 245 -1.68 28.77 -14.31
CA GLY A 245 -1.02 27.58 -14.84
C GLY A 245 -1.81 26.31 -14.56
N LEU A 246 -1.93 25.46 -15.57
CA LEU A 246 -2.30 24.06 -15.43
C LEU A 246 -1.04 23.22 -15.51
N PHE A 247 -0.81 22.35 -14.52
CA PHE A 247 0.37 21.51 -14.44
C PHE A 247 -0.07 20.05 -14.38
N LEU A 248 0.57 19.23 -15.18
CA LEU A 248 0.50 17.78 -15.12
C LEU A 248 1.89 17.26 -14.81
N THR A 249 2.02 16.56 -13.69
CA THR A 249 3.31 16.10 -13.17
C THR A 249 3.28 14.59 -12.98
N MET A 250 4.30 13.91 -13.47
CA MET A 250 4.55 12.49 -13.25
C MET A 250 5.88 12.33 -12.51
N SER A 251 5.93 11.45 -11.51
CA SER A 251 7.15 11.19 -10.75
C SER A 251 7.32 9.73 -10.37
N PHE A 252 8.57 9.29 -10.30
CA PHE A 252 9.00 7.98 -9.83
C PHE A 252 9.88 8.12 -8.61
N ARG A 253 9.82 7.13 -7.71
CA ARG A 253 10.79 6.99 -6.63
C ARG A 253 12.14 6.56 -7.19
N LEU A 254 13.22 7.18 -6.72
CA LEU A 254 14.55 6.92 -7.25
C LEU A 254 14.99 5.47 -7.00
N GLU A 255 14.60 4.88 -5.87
CA GLU A 255 14.92 3.48 -5.55
C GLU A 255 14.29 2.50 -6.54
N PHE A 256 13.08 2.81 -7.03
CA PHE A 256 12.47 2.01 -8.09
C PHE A 256 13.24 2.14 -9.39
N LEU A 257 13.67 3.34 -9.76
CA LEU A 257 14.47 3.56 -10.97
C LEU A 257 15.84 2.87 -10.88
N GLN A 258 16.49 2.91 -9.72
CA GLN A 258 17.77 2.22 -9.48
C GLN A 258 17.59 0.71 -9.57
N TRP A 259 16.53 0.17 -8.95
CA TRP A 259 16.16 -1.23 -9.07
C TRP A 259 15.90 -1.63 -10.52
N LEU A 260 15.11 -0.84 -11.25
CA LEU A 260 14.78 -1.10 -12.64
C LEU A 260 16.04 -1.09 -13.52
N ALA A 261 16.90 -0.08 -13.34
CA ALA A 261 18.17 0.02 -14.07
C ALA A 261 19.08 -1.18 -13.80
N ARG A 262 19.19 -1.61 -12.54
CA ARG A 262 19.94 -2.83 -12.17
C ARG A 262 19.35 -4.07 -12.85
N ARG A 263 18.03 -4.22 -12.88
CA ARG A 263 17.37 -5.37 -13.53
C ARG A 263 17.56 -5.36 -15.04
N VAL A 264 17.46 -4.20 -15.68
CA VAL A 264 17.74 -4.07 -17.10
C VAL A 264 19.20 -4.43 -17.38
N ALA A 265 20.15 -3.94 -16.58
CA ALA A 265 21.56 -4.29 -16.74
C ALA A 265 21.82 -5.79 -16.58
N GLU A 266 21.27 -6.43 -15.53
CA GLU A 266 21.37 -7.87 -15.29
C GLU A 266 20.81 -8.68 -16.48
N ARG A 267 19.65 -8.29 -17.01
CA ARG A 267 19.04 -8.95 -18.17
C ARG A 267 19.84 -8.75 -19.46
N THR A 268 20.40 -7.57 -19.67
CA THR A 268 21.26 -7.29 -20.82
C THR A 268 22.53 -8.13 -20.76
N VAL A 269 23.20 -8.23 -19.60
CA VAL A 269 24.38 -9.09 -19.42
C VAL A 269 24.03 -10.56 -19.66
N ALA A 270 22.90 -11.02 -19.12
CA ALA A 270 22.43 -12.40 -19.34
C ALA A 270 22.16 -12.69 -20.82
N ALA A 271 21.53 -11.75 -21.54
CA ALA A 271 21.28 -11.86 -22.97
C ALA A 271 22.59 -11.91 -23.78
N VAL A 272 23.57 -11.06 -23.45
CA VAL A 272 24.89 -11.07 -24.10
C VAL A 272 25.61 -12.39 -23.87
N LEU A 273 25.65 -12.90 -22.62
CA LEU A 273 26.26 -14.20 -22.30
C LEU A 273 25.56 -15.35 -23.01
N TRP A 274 24.23 -15.29 -23.13
CA TRP A 274 23.46 -16.29 -23.87
C TRP A 274 23.77 -16.28 -25.37
N VAL A 275 23.91 -15.10 -25.97
CA VAL A 275 24.35 -14.95 -27.36
C VAL A 275 25.77 -15.49 -27.55
N ILE A 276 26.70 -15.17 -26.65
CA ILE A 276 28.07 -15.70 -26.69
C ILE A 276 28.08 -17.23 -26.59
N TRP A 277 27.29 -17.78 -25.66
CA TRP A 277 27.15 -19.23 -25.49
C TRP A 277 26.66 -19.91 -26.77
N ILE A 278 25.62 -19.37 -27.41
CA ILE A 278 25.06 -19.95 -28.63
C ILE A 278 26.01 -19.80 -29.82
N LEU A 279 26.55 -18.61 -30.03
CA LEU A 279 27.34 -18.32 -31.22
C LEU A 279 28.74 -18.92 -31.16
N PHE A 280 29.38 -18.93 -29.99
CA PHE A 280 30.75 -19.38 -29.86
C PHE A 280 30.82 -20.75 -29.21
N VAL A 281 30.38 -20.90 -27.97
CA VAL A 281 30.64 -22.12 -27.19
C VAL A 281 29.94 -23.33 -27.78
N ARG A 282 28.64 -23.20 -28.09
CA ARG A 282 27.86 -24.28 -28.70
C ARG A 282 28.38 -24.64 -30.09
N ASN A 283 28.64 -23.65 -30.94
CA ASN A 283 29.12 -23.91 -32.30
C ASN A 283 30.54 -24.51 -32.30
N LEU A 284 31.45 -24.02 -31.45
CA LEU A 284 32.77 -24.61 -31.27
C LEU A 284 32.67 -26.04 -30.74
N GLY A 285 31.79 -26.28 -29.78
CA GLY A 285 31.50 -27.63 -29.28
C GLY A 285 30.98 -28.56 -30.39
N MET A 286 30.10 -28.06 -31.27
CA MET A 286 29.64 -28.82 -32.42
C MET A 286 30.76 -29.09 -33.43
N CYS A 287 31.60 -28.09 -33.76
CA CYS A 287 32.77 -28.28 -34.61
C CYS A 287 33.76 -29.31 -34.03
N PHE A 288 34.04 -29.22 -32.74
CA PHE A 288 34.91 -30.17 -32.04
C PHE A 288 34.30 -31.57 -32.01
N SER A 289 32.99 -31.68 -31.79
CA SER A 289 32.28 -32.97 -31.84
C SER A 289 32.31 -33.59 -33.24
N LEU A 290 32.24 -32.78 -34.30
CA LEU A 290 32.38 -33.26 -35.68
C LEU A 290 33.80 -33.78 -35.96
N LEU A 291 34.83 -33.09 -35.47
CA LEU A 291 36.23 -33.51 -35.62
C LEU A 291 36.55 -34.78 -34.82
N THR A 292 35.93 -34.95 -33.64
CA THR A 292 36.16 -36.10 -32.75
C THR A 292 35.17 -37.24 -32.95
N TYR A 293 34.13 -37.04 -33.79
CA TYR A 293 33.09 -38.01 -34.12
C TYR A 293 33.59 -39.43 -34.45
N PRO A 294 34.68 -39.66 -35.22
CA PRO A 294 35.15 -41.02 -35.50
C PRO A 294 35.72 -41.75 -34.28
N VAL A 295 36.04 -41.04 -33.20
CA VAL A 295 36.67 -41.61 -31.99
C VAL A 295 35.68 -41.75 -30.83
N THR A 296 34.62 -40.94 -30.77
CA THR A 296 33.75 -40.84 -29.59
C THR A 296 32.26 -40.87 -29.95
N HIS A 297 31.73 -42.06 -30.18
CA HIS A 297 30.32 -42.28 -30.56
C HIS A 297 29.29 -41.90 -29.47
N GLU A 298 29.73 -41.52 -28.25
CA GLU A 298 28.87 -41.30 -27.08
C GLU A 298 28.66 -39.82 -26.65
N TRP A 299 29.25 -38.83 -27.33
CA TRP A 299 29.29 -37.44 -26.83
C TRP A 299 28.00 -36.60 -27.05
N LYS A 300 26.83 -37.25 -27.22
CA LYS A 300 25.55 -36.55 -27.47
C LYS A 300 24.99 -35.78 -26.26
N GLN A 301 25.58 -35.91 -25.06
CA GLN A 301 25.04 -35.30 -23.84
C GLN A 301 25.59 -33.91 -23.48
N LEU A 302 26.59 -33.37 -24.20
CA LEU A 302 27.19 -32.06 -23.90
C LEU A 302 26.37 -30.84 -24.39
N ALA A 303 25.23 -31.07 -25.07
CA ALA A 303 24.33 -29.99 -25.49
C ALA A 303 23.36 -29.51 -24.39
N VAL A 304 23.49 -30.02 -23.15
CA VAL A 304 22.66 -29.57 -22.03
C VAL A 304 23.07 -28.16 -21.65
N VAL A 305 22.15 -27.20 -21.85
CA VAL A 305 22.32 -25.81 -21.44
C VAL A 305 22.61 -25.78 -19.93
N PRO A 306 23.69 -25.13 -19.46
CA PRO A 306 23.99 -25.05 -18.05
C PRO A 306 22.78 -24.52 -17.27
N GLU A 307 22.40 -25.24 -16.21
CA GLU A 307 21.23 -24.91 -15.36
C GLU A 307 21.32 -23.48 -14.78
N TYR A 308 22.53 -22.95 -14.63
CA TYR A 308 22.75 -21.55 -14.26
C TYR A 308 22.18 -20.54 -15.28
N VAL A 309 22.26 -20.85 -16.57
CA VAL A 309 21.74 -19.98 -17.64
C VAL A 309 20.21 -20.06 -17.64
N SER A 310 19.61 -21.23 -17.45
CA SER A 310 18.15 -21.38 -17.43
C SER A 310 17.50 -20.78 -16.18
N THR A 311 18.13 -20.91 -15.02
CA THR A 311 17.64 -20.36 -13.73
C THR A 311 17.63 -18.84 -13.69
N LEU A 312 18.55 -18.16 -14.40
CA LEU A 312 18.58 -16.69 -14.50
C LEU A 312 17.34 -16.12 -15.20
N TRP A 313 16.71 -16.89 -16.08
CA TRP A 313 15.49 -16.48 -16.77
C TRP A 313 14.21 -16.83 -15.99
N THR A 314 14.21 -17.95 -15.25
CA THR A 314 13.00 -18.56 -14.68
C THR A 314 12.83 -18.40 -13.17
N ARG A 315 13.84 -17.94 -12.40
CA ARG A 315 13.66 -17.76 -10.95
C ARG A 315 12.68 -16.63 -10.66
N GLY A 316 11.43 -17.00 -10.36
CA GLY A 316 10.31 -16.13 -9.98
C GLY A 316 10.44 -15.43 -8.62
N GLY A 317 11.68 -15.20 -8.16
CA GLY A 317 11.99 -14.51 -6.91
C GLY A 317 12.64 -13.15 -7.18
N VAL A 318 12.01 -12.31 -8.01
CA VAL A 318 12.54 -10.96 -8.25
C VAL A 318 12.41 -10.18 -6.95
N GLU A 319 13.55 -9.95 -6.29
CA GLU A 319 13.62 -9.12 -5.09
C GLU A 319 12.93 -7.78 -5.37
N LYS A 320 11.98 -7.40 -4.52
CA LYS A 320 11.22 -6.16 -4.66
C LYS A 320 12.13 -4.94 -4.41
N PRO A 321 11.85 -3.78 -5.01
CA PRO A 321 12.59 -2.56 -4.69
C PRO A 321 12.53 -2.27 -3.18
N GLN A 322 13.69 -2.00 -2.58
CA GLN A 322 13.81 -1.62 -1.18
C GLN A 322 13.69 -0.10 -1.07
N TYR A 323 12.56 0.39 -0.55
CA TYR A 323 12.33 1.84 -0.37
C TYR A 323 12.89 2.32 0.96
N ARG A 324 13.60 3.46 0.94
CA ARG A 324 14.06 4.10 2.18
C ARG A 324 12.88 4.74 2.90
N ARG A 325 12.92 4.70 4.24
CA ARG A 325 11.89 5.31 5.09
C ARG A 325 12.26 6.72 5.56
N THR A 326 13.53 7.04 5.55
CA THR A 326 14.08 8.30 6.09
C THR A 326 14.11 9.41 5.05
N VAL A 327 14.39 9.07 3.79
CA VAL A 327 14.50 10.03 2.71
C VAL A 327 13.66 9.57 1.54
N GLU A 328 12.79 10.46 1.05
CA GLU A 328 12.08 10.24 -0.20
C GLU A 328 12.80 10.99 -1.33
N GLU A 329 13.37 10.23 -2.26
CA GLU A 329 13.98 10.77 -3.46
C GLU A 329 13.09 10.49 -4.67
N ARG A 330 12.78 11.52 -5.44
CA ARG A 330 11.91 11.41 -6.61
C ARG A 330 12.51 12.10 -7.82
N LEU A 331 12.40 11.41 -8.96
CA LEU A 331 12.65 11.98 -10.27
C LEU A 331 11.31 12.13 -10.97
N GLY A 332 11.04 13.33 -11.48
CA GLY A 332 9.79 13.61 -12.15
C GLY A 332 9.95 14.46 -13.40
N CYS A 333 8.90 14.44 -14.20
CA CYS A 333 8.70 15.32 -15.32
C CYS A 333 7.34 16.00 -15.19
N SER A 334 7.22 17.21 -15.72
CA SER A 334 5.98 17.97 -15.72
C SER A 334 5.78 18.68 -17.04
N ALA A 335 4.54 18.66 -17.51
CA ALA A 335 4.05 19.51 -18.57
C ALA A 335 3.18 20.61 -17.94
N SER A 336 3.31 21.85 -18.38
CA SER A 336 2.47 22.94 -17.90
C SER A 336 2.01 23.86 -19.02
N TRP A 337 0.75 24.25 -18.96
CA TRP A 337 0.14 25.28 -19.80
C TRP A 337 -0.09 26.51 -18.94
N ARG A 338 0.50 27.64 -19.31
CA ARG A 338 0.46 28.87 -18.53
C ARG A 338 -0.11 29.99 -19.38
N LEU A 339 -0.93 30.84 -18.77
CA LEU A 339 -1.38 32.10 -19.32
C LEU A 339 -0.79 33.20 -18.46
N THR A 340 0.25 33.87 -18.95
CA THR A 340 0.99 34.91 -18.22
C THR A 340 0.69 36.28 -18.80
N GLN A 341 0.46 37.27 -17.94
CA GLN A 341 0.30 38.66 -18.35
C GLN A 341 1.55 39.13 -19.13
N GLY A 342 1.35 39.60 -20.36
CA GLY A 342 2.40 40.10 -21.25
C GLY A 342 3.04 39.06 -22.17
N GLN A 343 3.13 37.80 -21.75
CA GLN A 343 3.70 36.71 -22.58
C GLN A 343 2.63 35.86 -23.28
N GLY A 344 1.38 35.91 -22.81
CA GLY A 344 0.29 35.13 -23.38
C GLY A 344 0.34 33.67 -22.96
N PHE A 345 -0.03 32.79 -23.89
CA PHE A 345 -0.09 31.34 -23.65
C PHE A 345 1.27 30.68 -23.86
N GLU A 346 1.71 29.92 -22.87
CA GLU A 346 3.00 29.23 -22.87
C GLU A 346 2.82 27.75 -22.53
N PHE A 347 3.45 26.89 -23.32
CA PHE A 347 3.61 25.49 -22.97
C PHE A 347 5.04 25.22 -22.51
N ARG A 348 5.20 24.57 -21.36
CA ARG A 348 6.51 24.24 -20.79
C ARG A 348 6.58 22.76 -20.44
N ARG A 349 7.76 22.18 -20.64
CA ARG A 349 8.14 20.85 -20.14
C ARG A 349 9.34 21.02 -19.23
N SER A 350 9.35 20.34 -18.10
CA SER A 350 10.49 20.38 -17.18
C SER A 350 10.69 19.02 -16.53
N CYS A 351 11.94 18.65 -16.31
CA CYS A 351 12.31 17.55 -15.43
C CYS A 351 12.72 18.13 -14.08
N TRP A 352 12.43 17.42 -13.02
CA TRP A 352 12.82 17.83 -11.68
C TRP A 352 13.28 16.63 -10.86
N HIS A 353 14.19 16.91 -9.94
CA HIS A 353 14.66 15.97 -8.94
C HIS A 353 14.35 16.56 -7.57
N SER A 354 13.61 15.80 -6.75
CA SER A 354 13.26 16.20 -5.40
C SER A 354 13.87 15.23 -4.40
N VAL A 355 14.53 15.79 -3.39
CA VAL A 355 15.03 15.05 -2.22
C VAL A 355 14.29 15.61 -1.02
N ALA A 356 13.51 14.76 -0.36
CA ALA A 356 12.61 15.14 0.73
C ALA A 356 12.83 14.22 1.94
N PRO A 357 13.83 14.51 2.79
CA PRO A 357 13.98 13.81 4.06
C PRO A 357 12.77 14.02 4.98
N THR A 358 12.46 12.99 5.78
CA THR A 358 11.52 13.10 6.89
C THR A 358 11.99 14.17 7.87
N LEU A 359 11.06 14.88 8.51
CA LEU A 359 11.40 15.77 9.62
C LEU A 359 12.06 14.99 10.77
N THR A 360 11.71 13.71 10.96
CA THR A 360 12.34 12.83 11.96
C THR A 360 13.79 12.51 11.61
N SER A 361 14.10 12.16 10.35
CA SER A 361 15.49 11.93 9.94
C SER A 361 16.31 13.20 9.99
N LEU A 362 15.73 14.35 9.63
CA LEU A 362 16.41 15.64 9.82
C LEU A 362 16.67 15.92 11.30
N TRP A 363 15.74 15.61 12.20
CA TRP A 363 15.95 15.78 13.65
C TRP A 363 17.09 14.91 14.17
N GLU A 364 17.12 13.63 13.78
CA GLU A 364 18.09 12.64 14.24
C GLU A 364 19.49 12.84 13.63
N GLU A 365 19.56 13.18 12.33
CA GLU A 365 20.80 13.24 11.57
C GLU A 365 21.39 14.64 11.47
N SER A 366 20.61 15.71 11.63
CA SER A 366 21.14 17.06 11.42
C SER A 366 21.98 17.54 12.60
N LEU A 367 23.13 18.15 12.25
CA LEU A 367 23.96 18.90 13.19
C LEU A 367 23.15 20.00 13.88
N LEU A 368 22.17 20.59 13.18
CA LEU A 368 21.22 21.56 13.72
C LEU A 368 20.30 20.97 14.80
N GLY A 369 19.78 19.75 14.61
CA GLY A 369 19.04 19.03 15.65
C GLY A 369 19.88 18.86 16.89
N ARG A 370 21.12 18.36 16.72
CA ARG A 370 22.05 18.18 17.85
C ARG A 370 22.46 19.51 18.50
N LEU A 371 22.68 20.58 17.74
CA LEU A 371 23.14 21.88 18.25
C LEU A 371 22.04 22.71 18.90
N PHE A 372 20.87 22.80 18.28
CA PHE A 372 19.81 23.71 18.74
C PHE A 372 18.79 23.02 19.66
N LEU A 373 18.65 21.69 19.55
CA LEU A 373 17.63 20.94 20.27
C LEU A 373 18.23 19.92 21.24
N GLY A 374 19.56 19.69 21.22
CA GLY A 374 20.23 18.76 22.12
C GLY A 374 19.66 17.33 22.03
N ASP A 375 19.66 16.61 23.15
CA ASP A 375 19.08 15.25 23.27
C ASP A 375 17.55 15.27 23.43
N ILE A 376 16.86 16.36 23.06
CA ILE A 376 15.41 16.43 23.16
C ILE A 376 14.79 15.51 22.11
N GLU A 377 14.05 14.51 22.59
CA GLU A 377 13.27 13.63 21.73
C GLU A 377 12.27 14.46 20.88
N PRO A 378 12.09 14.12 19.59
CA PRO A 378 11.14 14.83 18.75
C PRO A 378 9.73 14.74 19.36
N PRO A 379 8.95 15.83 19.33
CA PRO A 379 7.61 15.83 19.91
C PRO A 379 6.75 14.67 19.38
N ALA A 380 5.99 14.02 20.26
CA ALA A 380 5.18 12.85 19.90
C ALA A 380 4.21 13.09 18.73
N TRP A 381 3.75 14.34 18.53
CA TRP A 381 2.93 14.71 17.38
C TRP A 381 3.72 14.68 16.07
N LEU A 382 5.00 15.09 16.07
CA LEU A 382 5.88 15.03 14.90
C LEU A 382 6.18 13.57 14.50
N LEU A 383 6.31 12.69 15.50
CA LEU A 383 6.42 11.24 15.29
C LEU A 383 5.12 10.60 14.74
N ARG A 384 3.97 11.25 14.93
CA ARG A 384 2.66 10.80 14.41
C ARG A 384 2.39 11.33 13.01
N TYR A 385 2.81 12.55 12.70
CA TYR A 385 2.58 13.22 11.44
C TYR A 385 3.90 13.40 10.70
N SER A 386 4.15 12.54 9.71
CA SER A 386 5.39 12.57 8.95
C SER A 386 5.42 13.76 7.98
N GLY A 387 6.04 14.86 8.40
CA GLY A 387 6.37 15.94 7.48
C GLY A 387 7.65 15.64 6.69
N THR A 388 7.81 16.29 5.55
CA THR A 388 9.08 16.36 4.82
C THR A 388 9.50 17.80 4.61
N LEU A 389 10.81 18.02 4.68
CA LEU A 389 11.43 19.26 4.23
C LEU A 389 12.46 18.89 3.18
N GLY A 390 12.21 19.28 1.94
CA GLY A 390 13.03 18.88 0.81
C GLY A 390 13.46 20.03 -0.07
N ILE A 391 14.37 19.73 -0.99
CA ILE A 391 14.77 20.61 -2.07
C ILE A 391 14.36 19.95 -3.38
N SER A 392 13.80 20.73 -4.29
CA SER A 392 13.49 20.31 -5.65
C SER A 392 14.22 21.21 -6.62
N ASN A 393 15.04 20.61 -7.47
CA ASN A 393 15.70 21.28 -8.57
C ASN A 393 14.99 20.92 -9.87
N ALA A 394 14.68 21.91 -10.70
CA ALA A 394 14.11 21.70 -12.02
C ALA A 394 15.05 22.23 -13.11
N ALA A 395 15.21 21.43 -14.17
CA ALA A 395 16.02 21.75 -15.35
C ALA A 395 15.54 20.95 -16.58
N PRO A 396 15.74 21.47 -17.80
CA PRO A 396 15.94 22.88 -18.12
C PRO A 396 14.60 23.63 -18.03
N THR A 397 14.60 24.87 -17.51
CA THR A 397 13.48 25.79 -17.72
C THR A 397 13.70 26.58 -19.00
N SER A 398 12.64 26.79 -19.79
CA SER A 398 12.71 27.52 -21.07
C SER A 398 13.08 29.00 -20.93
N ASN A 399 12.96 29.55 -19.73
CA ASN A 399 13.19 30.97 -19.45
C ASN A 399 14.28 31.07 -18.39
N GLU A 400 15.13 32.09 -18.53
CA GLU A 400 16.18 32.36 -17.55
C GLU A 400 15.60 32.73 -16.17
N PRO A 401 16.21 32.25 -15.07
CA PRO A 401 17.35 31.31 -15.05
C PRO A 401 16.93 29.88 -15.46
N TYR A 402 17.79 29.17 -16.21
CA TYR A 402 17.55 27.80 -16.71
C TYR A 402 17.39 26.72 -15.63
N PHE A 403 17.61 27.12 -14.37
CA PHE A 403 17.55 26.28 -13.19
C PHE A 403 16.67 26.97 -12.15
N SER A 404 15.75 26.20 -11.55
CA SER A 404 15.02 26.63 -10.36
C SER A 404 15.30 25.67 -9.22
N SER A 405 15.63 26.21 -8.04
CA SER A 405 15.71 25.44 -6.80
C SER A 405 14.60 25.90 -5.85
N ASN A 406 13.78 24.96 -5.40
CA ASN A 406 12.65 25.21 -4.52
C ASN A 406 12.84 24.44 -3.22
N ALA A 407 12.69 25.13 -2.08
CA ALA A 407 12.49 24.47 -0.80
C ALA A 407 11.01 24.05 -0.68
N ILE A 408 10.77 22.81 -0.28
CA ILE A 408 9.44 22.22 -0.15
C ILE A 408 9.26 21.80 1.29
N LEU A 409 8.33 22.42 2.00
CA LEU A 409 7.81 21.89 3.26
C LEU A 409 6.47 21.22 2.96
N SER A 410 6.37 19.93 3.25
CA SER A 410 5.13 19.17 3.09
C SER A 410 4.74 18.55 4.42
N LEU A 411 3.54 18.86 4.90
CA LEU A 411 2.97 18.27 6.11
C LEU A 411 2.04 17.08 5.80
N SER A 412 1.85 16.73 4.52
CA SER A 412 1.13 15.53 4.13
C SER A 412 2.05 14.32 4.24
N GLY A 413 1.73 13.41 5.16
CA GLY A 413 2.50 12.18 5.37
C GLY A 413 2.49 11.26 4.14
N PHE A 414 3.56 11.30 3.34
CA PHE A 414 3.80 10.36 2.24
C PHE A 414 4.39 9.02 2.71
N TYR A 415 4.59 8.87 4.01
CA TYR A 415 5.25 7.69 4.56
C TYR A 415 4.23 6.61 4.88
N PHE A 416 4.41 5.47 4.24
CA PHE A 416 3.81 4.21 4.63
C PHE A 416 4.25 3.88 6.04
N LYS A 417 3.49 4.34 7.04
CA LYS A 417 3.53 3.72 8.35
C LYS A 417 2.94 2.33 8.13
N HIS A 418 3.81 1.34 8.00
CA HIS A 418 3.39 -0.04 8.19
C HIS A 418 2.66 -0.01 9.53
N ARG A 419 1.34 -0.23 9.54
CA ARG A 419 0.64 -0.67 10.73
C ARG A 419 1.19 -2.06 11.04
N GLY A 420 2.48 -2.15 11.37
CA GLY A 420 2.99 -3.23 12.17
C GLY A 420 2.09 -3.18 13.37
N ALA A 421 1.25 -4.20 13.51
CA ALA A 421 0.39 -4.36 14.65
C ALA A 421 1.23 -3.98 15.84
N LEU A 422 0.89 -2.86 16.49
CA LEU A 422 1.24 -2.67 17.88
C LEU A 422 0.54 -3.84 18.56
N ARG A 423 1.19 -5.00 18.52
CA ARG A 423 0.91 -6.15 19.35
C ARG A 423 1.13 -5.54 20.71
N LYS A 424 0.06 -4.99 21.29
CA LYS A 424 0.01 -4.65 22.70
C LYS A 424 0.56 -5.90 23.36
N LYS A 425 1.78 -5.82 23.87
CA LYS A 425 2.28 -6.74 24.89
C LYS A 425 1.40 -6.44 26.10
N SER A 426 0.16 -6.90 26.01
CA SER A 426 -0.83 -6.86 27.07
C SER A 426 -0.41 -7.93 28.04
N ASN A 427 0.31 -7.51 29.08
CA ASN A 427 0.35 -8.13 30.39
C ASN A 427 0.53 -9.65 30.42
N GLN A 428 1.76 -10.10 30.17
CA GLN A 428 2.27 -11.36 30.74
C GLN A 428 3.09 -11.12 32.04
N VAL A 429 2.85 -9.99 32.72
CA VAL A 429 3.43 -9.70 34.05
C VAL A 429 2.31 -9.64 35.08
N ALA A 430 1.52 -10.72 35.19
CA ALA A 430 0.59 -10.91 36.31
C ALA A 430 0.15 -12.38 36.46
N SER A 431 1.09 -13.32 36.46
CA SER A 431 0.88 -14.59 37.19
C SER A 431 2.21 -15.25 37.56
N LYS A 432 3.05 -14.55 38.33
CA LYS A 432 3.92 -15.26 39.27
C LYS A 432 3.03 -15.88 40.35
N LYS A 433 2.42 -17.03 40.03
CA LYS A 433 1.85 -17.92 41.05
C LYS A 433 3.02 -18.43 41.88
N LYS A 434 2.99 -18.04 43.14
CA LYS A 434 3.86 -18.43 44.24
C LYS A 434 3.97 -19.97 44.28
N LEU A 435 5.10 -20.50 43.79
CA LEU A 435 5.45 -21.90 43.97
C LEU A 435 6.02 -22.05 45.39
N VAL A 436 5.31 -22.84 46.19
CA VAL A 436 5.71 -23.29 47.52
C VAL A 436 6.95 -24.18 47.39
N PRO A 437 7.98 -24.02 48.24
CA PRO A 437 9.17 -24.86 48.18
C PRO A 437 8.83 -26.24 48.74
N ILE A 438 8.95 -27.27 47.90
CA ILE A 438 9.03 -28.67 48.35
C ILE A 438 10.51 -29.06 48.33
N SER A 439 10.88 -29.64 49.47
CA SER A 439 12.19 -30.05 49.93
C SER A 439 12.94 -31.04 49.03
N ARG A 440 14.24 -30.75 48.89
CA ARG A 440 15.42 -31.63 48.85
C ARG A 440 15.22 -33.16 48.92
N SER A 441 15.82 -33.85 47.94
CA SER A 441 16.75 -35.01 48.00
C SER A 441 16.75 -35.65 46.61
N ARG A 442 17.79 -36.17 45.95
CA ARG A 442 19.18 -36.58 46.19
C ARG A 442 19.77 -36.74 44.75
N GLU A 443 20.87 -36.08 44.39
CA GLU A 443 22.20 -36.71 44.20
C GLU A 443 22.22 -37.95 43.29
N ILE A 444 22.89 -37.86 42.13
CA ILE A 444 23.85 -38.81 41.53
C ILE A 444 24.40 -38.21 40.21
N GLN A 445 25.70 -37.87 40.25
CA GLN A 445 26.81 -38.14 39.31
C GLN A 445 26.59 -38.11 37.78
N GLU A 446 27.32 -37.22 37.09
CA GLU A 446 28.59 -37.45 36.35
C GLU A 446 28.35 -38.05 34.96
N THR A 447 28.70 -37.28 33.91
CA THR A 447 29.87 -37.61 33.10
C THR A 447 30.18 -36.45 32.17
N ASP A 448 31.46 -36.07 32.22
CA ASP A 448 32.20 -35.22 31.34
C ASP A 448 32.15 -35.71 29.88
N LEU A 449 32.21 -34.76 28.95
CA LEU A 449 32.89 -34.97 27.66
C LEU A 449 33.30 -33.59 27.14
N GLU A 450 34.52 -33.24 27.52
CA GLU A 450 35.36 -32.25 26.86
C GLU A 450 35.57 -32.66 25.39
N PHE A 451 35.47 -31.69 24.49
CA PHE A 451 36.09 -31.80 23.17
C PHE A 451 36.88 -30.50 22.95
N GLU A 452 38.18 -30.60 23.22
CA GLU A 452 39.20 -29.68 22.74
C GLU A 452 39.52 -29.96 21.26
N GLY A 453 40.08 -28.95 20.60
CA GLY A 453 40.76 -29.03 19.31
C GLY A 453 40.00 -28.33 18.19
N GLU A 454 40.55 -27.38 17.44
CA GLU A 454 41.94 -26.95 17.28
C GLU A 454 41.94 -25.53 16.69
N GLU A 455 42.92 -24.74 17.11
CA GLU A 455 43.43 -23.56 16.40
C GLU A 455 43.96 -23.94 15.02
N SER A 456 43.83 -23.05 14.03
CA SER A 456 44.99 -22.50 13.28
C SER A 456 44.58 -21.53 12.17
N ASP A 457 45.38 -20.46 12.12
CA ASP A 457 45.90 -19.68 10.98
C ASP A 457 44.92 -18.90 10.08
N VAL A 458 44.87 -17.56 10.14
CA VAL A 458 45.89 -16.58 9.73
C VAL A 458 46.39 -16.81 8.31
N LEU A 459 45.80 -16.09 7.35
CA LEU A 459 46.44 -15.73 6.09
C LEU A 459 45.90 -14.36 5.64
N GLU A 460 46.60 -13.32 6.07
CA GLU A 460 46.74 -12.06 5.33
C GLU A 460 47.73 -12.25 4.17
N LEU A 461 47.74 -11.26 3.26
CA LEU A 461 48.50 -11.09 2.00
C LEU A 461 47.65 -11.45 0.78
N SER A 462 47.41 -10.58 -0.19
CA SER A 462 48.04 -9.30 -0.60
C SER A 462 47.10 -8.51 -1.50
#